data_AF-A0A5M3MMR2-F1
#
_entry.id   AF-A0A5M3MMR2-F1
#
_cell.length_a   1.000
_cell.length_b   1.000
_cell.length_c   1.000
_cell.angle_alpha   90.00
_cell.angle_beta   90.00
_cell.angle_gamma   90.00
#
_symmetry.space_group_name_H-M   'P 1'
#
loop_
_entity.id
_entity.type
_entity.pdbx_description
1 polymer ?
#
loop_
_entity_poly.entity_id
_entity_poly.type
_entity_poly.pdbx_seq_one_letter_code
_entity_poly.pdbx_strand_id
1 'polypeptide(L)'
;MELQDTLSLLSILRLISAPNFPQYIGRTKLADFMESYAIQQELTVWTSSAVSSVPAPVFDEATKRWTVVVNRAGNEVTLNPKHLIIATGIGAPYVPQIPGQWGVVLC
;
A
#
# COMPACT_ATOMS: atom_id res chain seq x y z
N MET A 1 -15.03 10.61 11.20
CA MET A 1 -14.77 11.24 9.90
C MET A 1 -14.85 12.73 10.17
N GLU A 2 -13.76 13.23 10.75
CA GLU A 2 -13.72 14.59 11.29
C GLU A 2 -13.45 15.59 10.16
N LEU A 3 -13.82 16.85 10.34
CA LEU A 3 -13.69 17.91 9.33
C LEU A 3 -12.25 18.07 8.79
N GLN A 4 -11.25 17.64 9.57
CA GLN A 4 -9.85 17.59 9.19
C GLN A 4 -9.57 16.59 8.04
N ASP A 5 -10.30 15.45 8.01
CA ASP A 5 -10.18 14.41 6.97
C ASP A 5 -10.74 14.90 5.63
N THR A 6 -11.82 15.68 5.64
CA THR A 6 -12.38 16.26 4.41
C THR A 6 -11.50 17.37 3.84
N LEU A 7 -10.87 18.18 4.70
CA LEU A 7 -9.94 19.22 4.25
C LEU A 7 -8.64 18.62 3.69
N SER A 8 -8.14 17.51 4.26
CA SER A 8 -6.98 16.81 3.71
C SER A 8 -7.29 16.17 2.35
N LEU A 9 -8.42 15.49 2.19
CA LEU A 9 -8.83 14.89 0.92
C LEU A 9 -9.06 15.95 -0.18
N LEU A 10 -9.63 17.10 0.17
CA LEU A 10 -9.79 18.24 -0.77
C LEU A 10 -8.44 18.89 -1.13
N SER A 11 -7.46 18.90 -0.22
CA SER A 11 -6.12 19.40 -0.50
C SER A 11 -5.34 18.52 -1.48
N ILE A 12 -5.46 17.19 -1.36
CA ILE A 12 -4.87 16.21 -2.28
C ILE A 12 -5.45 16.42 -3.67
N LEU A 13 -6.78 16.42 -3.80
CA LEU A 13 -7.46 16.54 -5.09
C LEU A 13 -7.12 17.87 -5.80
N ARG A 14 -6.87 18.94 -5.04
CA ARG A 14 -6.42 20.23 -5.58
C ARG A 14 -4.95 20.24 -6.00
N LEU A 15 -4.07 19.50 -5.35
CA LEU A 15 -2.63 19.52 -5.67
C LEU A 15 -2.33 18.82 -7.01
N ILE A 16 -3.04 17.73 -7.31
CA ILE A 16 -2.93 16.97 -8.57
C ILE A 16 -3.77 17.55 -9.72
N SER A 17 -4.69 18.47 -9.44
CA SER A 17 -5.56 19.14 -10.44
C SER A 17 -5.22 20.63 -10.62
N ALA A 18 -4.03 21.05 -10.19
CA ALA A 18 -3.57 22.42 -10.45
C ALA A 18 -3.43 22.64 -11.97
N PRO A 19 -3.71 23.85 -12.50
CA PRO A 19 -3.68 24.13 -13.94
C PRO A 19 -2.30 23.91 -14.59
N ASN A 20 -1.22 23.86 -13.79
CA ASN A 20 0.14 23.60 -14.24
C ASN A 20 0.55 22.11 -14.09
N PHE A 21 -0.35 21.25 -13.63
CA PHE A 21 -0.04 19.83 -13.45
C PHE A 21 -0.04 19.13 -14.81
N PRO A 22 1.00 18.35 -15.15
CA PRO A 22 1.07 17.69 -16.44
C PRO A 22 0.03 16.58 -16.53
N GLN A 23 -0.60 16.44 -17.70
CA GLN A 23 -1.53 15.34 -17.97
C GLN A 23 -0.86 13.96 -17.81
N TYR A 24 0.43 13.87 -18.12
CA TYR A 24 1.25 12.68 -17.93
C TYR A 24 2.38 12.98 -16.94
N ILE A 25 2.37 12.27 -15.81
CA ILE A 25 3.42 12.38 -14.80
C ILE A 25 4.43 11.25 -14.99
N GLY A 26 5.72 11.59 -14.98
CA GLY A 26 6.77 10.58 -14.93
C GLY A 26 6.72 9.80 -13.61
N ARG A 27 7.10 8.51 -13.65
CA ARG A 27 7.16 7.62 -12.47
C ARG A 27 7.81 8.28 -11.25
N THR A 28 8.96 8.91 -11.44
CA THR A 28 9.75 9.51 -10.35
C THR A 28 8.96 10.62 -9.65
N LYS A 29 8.38 11.54 -10.43
CA LYS A 29 7.63 12.68 -9.87
C LYS A 29 6.37 12.24 -9.12
N LEU A 30 5.73 11.14 -9.55
CA LEU A 30 4.62 10.54 -8.82
C LEU A 30 5.08 9.91 -7.50
N ALA A 31 6.23 9.24 -7.50
CA ALA A 31 6.82 8.69 -6.28
C ALA A 31 7.16 9.80 -5.27
N ASP A 32 7.80 10.88 -5.72
CA ASP A 32 8.12 12.04 -4.88
C ASP A 32 6.86 12.67 -4.26
N PHE A 33 5.78 12.75 -5.04
CA PHE A 33 4.50 13.23 -4.54
C PHE A 33 3.94 12.32 -3.43
N MET A 34 3.92 11.00 -3.62
CA MET A 34 3.46 10.04 -2.61
C MET A 34 4.28 10.10 -1.33
N GLU A 35 5.60 10.30 -1.43
CA GLU A 35 6.45 10.49 -0.26
C GLU A 35 6.12 11.79 0.48
N SER A 36 5.99 12.90 -0.25
CA SER A 36 5.60 14.19 0.33
C SER A 36 4.23 14.13 1.02
N TYR A 37 3.32 13.32 0.49
CA TYR A 37 1.98 13.12 1.04
C TYR A 37 2.02 12.40 2.38
N ALA A 38 2.81 11.31 2.48
CA ALA A 38 2.97 10.58 3.73
C ALA A 38 3.52 11.49 4.85
N ILE A 39 4.42 12.40 4.51
CA ILE A 39 4.98 13.40 5.44
C ILE A 39 3.93 14.44 5.84
N GLN A 40 3.23 15.05 4.87
CA GLN A 40 2.25 16.11 5.12
C GLN A 40 1.05 15.65 5.95
N GLN A 41 0.69 14.37 5.85
CA GLN A 41 -0.40 13.77 6.62
C GLN A 41 0.06 13.10 7.91
N GLU A 42 1.36 13.18 8.22
CA GLU A 42 1.97 12.56 9.41
C GLU A 42 1.61 11.07 9.55
N LEU A 43 1.55 10.36 8.42
CA LEU A 43 1.15 8.94 8.40
C LEU A 43 2.25 8.09 9.01
N THR A 44 1.88 7.26 9.99
CA THR A 44 2.79 6.23 10.51
C THR A 44 2.85 5.06 9.55
N VAL A 45 3.84 5.07 8.65
CA VAL A 45 4.05 4.03 7.65
C VAL A 45 5.22 3.13 8.07
N TRP A 46 5.02 1.82 8.01
CA TRP A 46 6.09 0.85 8.20
C TRP A 46 6.56 0.31 6.84
N THR A 47 7.71 0.80 6.36
CA THR A 47 8.24 0.49 5.02
C THR A 47 8.99 -0.83 4.93
N SER A 48 9.67 -1.25 6.00
CA SER A 48 10.40 -2.53 6.09
C SER A 48 9.60 -3.58 6.85
N SER A 49 8.31 -3.68 6.53
CA SER A 49 7.38 -4.59 7.20
C SER A 49 6.64 -5.46 6.20
N ALA A 50 6.61 -6.76 6.47
CA ALA A 50 5.83 -7.74 5.70
C ALA A 50 4.81 -8.42 6.61
N VAL A 51 3.56 -8.51 6.14
CA VAL A 51 2.54 -9.32 6.81
C VAL A 51 2.92 -10.78 6.60
N SER A 52 3.04 -11.53 7.69
CA SER A 52 3.35 -12.96 7.57
C SER A 52 2.15 -13.69 6.99
N SER A 53 2.41 -14.54 5.99
CA SER A 53 1.40 -15.46 5.47
C SER A 53 1.17 -16.64 6.42
N VAL A 54 2.10 -16.88 7.35
CA VAL A 54 2.07 -17.98 8.31
C VAL A 54 2.50 -17.44 9.68
N PRO A 55 1.61 -17.39 10.69
CA PRO A 55 0.20 -17.77 10.64
C PRO A 55 -0.64 -16.81 9.79
N ALA A 56 -1.68 -17.33 9.14
CA ALA A 56 -2.63 -16.51 8.41
C ALA A 56 -3.40 -15.58 9.38
N PRO A 57 -3.81 -14.37 8.94
CA PRO A 57 -4.66 -13.50 9.74
C PRO A 57 -5.95 -14.20 10.18
N VAL A 58 -6.22 -14.24 11.48
CA VAL A 58 -7.43 -14.87 12.03
C VAL A 58 -8.35 -13.79 12.58
N PHE A 59 -9.64 -13.89 12.26
CA PHE A 59 -10.66 -13.06 12.87
C PHE A 59 -11.28 -13.78 14.06
N ASP A 60 -11.30 -13.13 15.22
CA ASP A 60 -12.00 -13.59 16.41
C ASP A 60 -13.37 -12.93 16.48
N GLU A 61 -14.44 -13.73 16.34
CA GLU A 61 -15.83 -13.26 16.37
C GLU A 61 -16.28 -12.78 17.76
N ALA A 62 -15.71 -13.33 18.83
CA ALA A 62 -16.05 -12.95 20.20
C ALA A 62 -15.53 -11.56 20.54
N THR A 63 -14.28 -11.28 20.17
CA THR A 63 -13.66 -9.97 20.40
C THR A 63 -13.85 -8.98 19.25
N LYS A 64 -14.33 -9.45 18.09
CA LYS A 64 -14.47 -8.69 16.84
C LYS A 64 -13.16 -8.02 16.41
N ARG A 65 -12.06 -8.75 16.54
CA ARG A 65 -10.71 -8.28 16.24
C ARG A 65 -9.98 -9.28 15.35
N TRP A 66 -9.07 -8.74 14.55
CA TRP A 66 -8.12 -9.52 13.78
C TRP A 66 -6.87 -9.73 14.59
N THR A 67 -6.25 -10.90 14.48
CA THR A 67 -4.88 -11.15 14.94
C THR A 67 -4.00 -11.27 13.71
N VAL A 68 -3.05 -10.34 13.56
CA VAL A 68 -2.14 -10.25 12.40
C VAL A 68 -0.71 -10.25 12.88
N VAL A 69 0.13 -11.12 12.33
CA VAL A 69 1.58 -11.13 12.60
C VAL A 69 2.31 -10.37 11.49
N VAL A 70 3.11 -9.39 11.88
CA VAL A 70 3.90 -8.56 10.97
C VAL A 70 5.38 -8.73 11.33
N ASN A 71 6.20 -9.08 10.35
CA ASN A 71 7.65 -9.03 10.50
C ASN A 71 8.13 -7.63 10.15
N ARG A 72 8.66 -6.90 11.13
CA ARG A 72 9.21 -5.55 11.01
C ARG A 72 10.73 -5.61 11.16
N ALA A 73 11.46 -5.46 10.05
CA ALA A 73 12.92 -5.47 10.02
C ALA A 73 13.55 -6.66 10.77
N GLY A 74 12.92 -7.85 10.67
CA GLY A 74 13.36 -9.07 11.34
C GLY A 74 12.67 -9.36 12.68
N ASN A 75 11.94 -8.39 13.25
CA ASN A 75 11.21 -8.58 14.51
C ASN A 75 9.74 -8.89 14.25
N GLU A 76 9.24 -10.01 14.78
CA GLU A 76 7.83 -10.35 14.69
C GLU A 76 7.00 -9.57 15.72
N VAL A 77 5.95 -8.90 15.24
CA VAL A 77 5.03 -8.11 16.04
C VAL A 77 3.60 -8.58 15.77
N THR A 78 2.88 -8.95 16.81
CA THR A 78 1.47 -9.33 16.72
C THR A 78 0.58 -8.11 16.99
N LEU A 79 -0.28 -7.80 16.02
CA LEU A 79 -1.24 -6.69 16.08
C LEU A 79 -2.66 -7.23 16.21
N ASN A 80 -3.49 -6.52 16.97
CA ASN A 80 -4.91 -6.86 17.18
C ASN A 80 -5.90 -5.78 16.68
N PRO A 81 -5.89 -5.42 15.37
CA PRO A 81 -6.72 -4.34 14.84
C PRO A 81 -8.20 -4.75 14.73
N LYS A 82 -9.09 -3.75 14.73
CA LYS A 82 -10.53 -3.95 14.50
C LYS A 82 -10.86 -4.09 13.01
N HIS A 83 -10.15 -3.36 12.17
CA HIS A 83 -10.35 -3.34 10.72
C HIS A 83 -9.03 -3.67 10.03
N LEU A 84 -9.09 -4.57 9.04
CA LEU A 84 -7.97 -4.92 8.18
C LEU A 84 -8.31 -4.46 6.76
N ILE A 85 -7.45 -3.60 6.19
CA ILE A 85 -7.59 -3.09 4.82
C ILE A 85 -6.41 -3.63 4.02
N ILE A 86 -6.69 -4.29 2.91
CA ILE A 86 -5.68 -4.83 2.01
C ILE A 86 -5.52 -3.87 0.83
N ALA A 87 -4.35 -3.28 0.71
CA ALA A 87 -3.94 -2.44 -0.41
C ALA A 87 -2.71 -3.03 -1.14
N THR A 88 -2.52 -4.34 -1.03
CA THR A 88 -1.47 -5.05 -1.78
C THR A 88 -1.92 -5.18 -3.24
N GLY A 89 -1.33 -4.39 -4.12
CA GLY A 89 -1.55 -4.53 -5.56
C GLY A 89 -1.13 -5.92 -6.07
N ILE A 90 -1.53 -6.23 -7.30
CA ILE A 90 -1.09 -7.43 -8.02
C ILE A 90 0.33 -7.19 -8.58
N GLY A 91 1.33 -7.79 -7.94
CA GLY A 91 2.75 -7.57 -8.29
C GLY A 91 3.40 -8.66 -9.13
N ALA A 92 2.79 -9.85 -9.23
CA ALA A 92 3.37 -10.95 -10.00
C ALA A 92 3.03 -10.81 -11.49
N PRO A 93 4.01 -10.76 -12.40
CA PRO A 93 3.74 -10.78 -13.83
C PRO A 93 3.09 -12.12 -14.19
N TYR A 94 1.93 -12.06 -14.85
CA TYR A 94 1.33 -13.24 -15.43
C TYR A 94 2.11 -13.61 -16.69
N VAL A 95 2.95 -14.64 -16.60
CA VAL A 95 3.66 -15.20 -17.77
C VAL A 95 2.82 -16.36 -18.32
N PRO A 96 2.11 -16.17 -19.44
CA PRO A 96 1.33 -17.25 -20.04
C PRO A 96 2.27 -18.37 -20.51
N GLN A 97 1.86 -19.63 -20.29
CA GLN A 97 2.59 -20.79 -20.81
C GLN A 97 2.22 -20.99 -22.28
N ILE A 98 3.10 -20.59 -23.19
CA ILE A 98 2.90 -20.77 -24.64
C ILE A 98 3.61 -22.06 -25.08
N PRO A 99 2.93 -23.02 -25.74
CA PRO A 99 3.57 -24.21 -26.29
C PRO A 99 4.69 -23.83 -27.27
N GLY A 100 5.92 -24.24 -26.99
CA GLY A 100 7.09 -23.95 -27.83
C GLY A 100 7.88 -22.68 -27.45
N GLN A 101 7.68 -22.11 -26.26
CA GLN A 101 8.47 -20.97 -25.79
C GLN A 101 9.91 -21.38 -25.44
N TRP A 102 10.85 -21.02 -26.31
CA TRP A 102 12.28 -21.09 -26.06
C TRP A 102 12.68 -19.88 -25.19
N GLY A 103 13.51 -20.12 -24.18
CA GLY A 103 13.65 -19.24 -23.02
C GLY A 103 13.98 -17.77 -23.29
N VAL A 104 13.52 -16.96 -22.34
CA VAL A 104 13.98 -15.59 -22.00
C VAL A 104 13.65 -14.50 -23.03
N VAL A 105 12.60 -13.73 -22.73
CA VAL A 105 12.51 -12.33 -23.16
C VAL A 105 12.70 -11.48 -21.91
N LEU A 106 13.96 -11.11 -21.65
CA LEU A 106 14.31 -9.96 -20.84
C LEU A 106 14.30 -8.75 -21.77
N CYS A 107 13.37 -7.83 -21.54
CA CYS A 107 13.49 -6.43 -21.92
C CYS A 107 13.59 -5.61 -20.64
#